data_AF-A0A7C4C2W2-F1
#
_entry.id   AF-A0A7C4C2W2-F1
#
_cell.length_a   1.000
_cell.length_b   1.000
_cell.length_c   1.000
_cell.angle_alpha   90.00
_cell.angle_beta   90.00
_cell.angle_gamma   90.00
#
_symmetry.space_group_name_H-M   'P 1'
#
loop_
_entity.id
_entity.type
_entity.pdbx_description
1 polymer ?
#
loop_
_entity_poly.entity_id
_entity_poly.type
_entity_poly.pdbx_seq_one_letter_code
_entity_poly.pdbx_strand_id
1 'polypeptide(L)'
;MLEPSTPQEAKDMVLYAFKLSEEFNLPVLIRGYTRLGHSSGDVILGEIRKVDRKAFLDKNIFFSAGGSGFSPVLHMEKHRKIYRIESEFEKSSWNTYIGPENPELLIITSGAGYTYTTEACRILNLNGKVGVLKIGTLYPIPKRLIEKYLNITSKVLFVEEIDPYLEEYIKALSADLEFKVKFFGKMTNHIPIVGELNPDIVVSSIVNILKCSYTSIPQSYKEILGEISNYIPTRSLTFCPGCPHRATYWCIIKAIRRNSNKGYVTGDIGCYALGRSYHGIMKTLHCMGASIGLASGFGVLKRFGLDEPIVAVIGDSTFYHAGIPALINILYNGSKATICILDNSTTAMTGFQPHPGSGVNALGDEAPYISIENIVKAIGFRNISIIDPFNVEEATEAVYKAITSGENNILIFRRKCMMLTVREMMEKGLKINKYTIDHDKCRSKRSCKLCLEFNCPAIYSMDGVTDIDQTLCNGCGVCAQICPFQAIHKLGD
;
A
#
# COMPACT_ATOMS: atom_id res chain seq x y z
N MET A 1 11.71 -12.88 -13.22
CA MET A 1 10.45 -12.41 -12.62
C MET A 1 9.37 -13.42 -12.94
N LEU A 2 8.61 -13.83 -11.92
CA LEU A 2 7.46 -14.72 -12.05
C LEU A 2 6.19 -13.95 -11.67
N GLU A 3 5.07 -14.30 -12.30
CA GLU A 3 3.78 -13.70 -12.02
C GLU A 3 2.68 -14.76 -11.87
N PRO A 4 2.26 -15.06 -10.63
CA PRO A 4 1.17 -16.00 -10.37
C PRO A 4 -0.19 -15.40 -10.71
N SER A 5 -1.13 -16.24 -11.17
CA SER A 5 -2.52 -15.84 -11.44
C SER A 5 -3.49 -16.12 -10.30
N THR A 6 -3.14 -17.04 -9.38
CA THR A 6 -4.05 -17.54 -8.34
C THR A 6 -3.31 -17.70 -7.00
N PRO A 7 -4.03 -17.79 -5.85
CA PRO A 7 -3.41 -18.10 -4.56
C PRO A 7 -2.59 -19.39 -4.57
N GLN A 8 -3.07 -20.44 -5.24
CA GLN A 8 -2.35 -21.71 -5.39
C GLN A 8 -1.04 -21.51 -6.15
N GLU A 9 -1.06 -20.82 -7.30
CA GLU A 9 0.15 -20.54 -8.06
C GLU A 9 1.11 -19.64 -7.30
N ALA A 10 0.61 -18.67 -6.53
CA ALA A 10 1.47 -17.82 -5.70
C ALA A 10 2.26 -18.68 -4.71
N LYS A 11 1.59 -19.63 -4.05
CA LYS A 11 2.22 -20.57 -3.13
C LYS A 11 3.22 -21.50 -3.85
N ASP A 12 2.87 -22.07 -5.00
CA ASP A 12 3.74 -23.02 -5.71
C ASP A 12 4.91 -22.35 -6.45
N MET A 13 4.70 -21.15 -7.02
CA MET A 13 5.75 -20.37 -7.67
C MET A 13 6.82 -19.87 -6.69
N VAL A 14 6.50 -19.71 -5.39
CA VAL A 14 7.50 -19.40 -4.37
C VAL A 14 8.53 -20.53 -4.25
N LEU A 15 8.08 -21.79 -4.25
CA LEU A 15 8.99 -22.94 -4.23
C LEU A 15 9.84 -22.99 -5.50
N TYR A 16 9.22 -22.73 -6.66
CA TYR A 16 9.94 -22.66 -7.92
C TYR A 16 10.96 -21.50 -7.97
N ALA A 17 10.62 -20.34 -7.40
CA ALA A 17 11.52 -19.19 -7.31
C ALA A 17 12.76 -19.50 -6.46
N PHE A 18 12.61 -20.21 -5.33
CA PHE A 18 13.76 -20.67 -4.55
C PHE A 18 14.66 -21.60 -5.37
N LYS A 19 14.08 -22.58 -6.08
CA LYS A 19 14.84 -23.48 -6.95
C LYS A 19 15.63 -22.72 -8.02
N LEU A 20 14.98 -21.79 -8.73
CA LEU A 20 15.63 -20.96 -9.74
C LEU A 20 16.74 -20.09 -9.12
N SER A 21 16.50 -19.52 -7.95
CA SER A 21 17.48 -18.68 -7.26
C SER A 21 18.73 -19.48 -6.88
N GLU A 22 18.56 -20.68 -6.34
CA GLU A 22 19.65 -21.60 -5.99
C GLU A 22 20.44 -22.05 -7.23
N GLU A 23 19.74 -22.36 -8.33
CA GLU A 23 20.37 -22.83 -9.56
C GLU A 23 21.21 -21.74 -10.26
N PHE A 24 20.67 -20.52 -10.34
CA PHE A 24 21.31 -19.43 -11.10
C PHE A 24 22.13 -18.47 -10.23
N ASN A 25 22.03 -18.58 -8.89
CA ASN A 25 22.61 -17.64 -7.92
C ASN A 25 22.20 -16.18 -8.25
N LEU A 26 20.90 -15.98 -8.45
CA LEU A 26 20.29 -14.69 -8.76
C LEU A 26 19.05 -14.46 -7.91
N PRO A 27 18.74 -13.20 -7.56
CA PRO A 27 17.45 -12.89 -6.95
C PRO A 27 16.33 -13.16 -7.96
N VAL A 28 15.30 -13.87 -7.52
CA VAL A 28 14.08 -14.10 -8.30
C VAL A 28 12.96 -13.29 -7.68
N LEU A 29 12.40 -12.38 -8.48
CA LEU A 29 11.25 -11.58 -8.07
C LEU A 29 9.96 -12.31 -8.42
N ILE A 30 9.05 -12.39 -7.45
CA ILE A 30 7.66 -12.80 -7.67
C ILE A 30 6.83 -11.53 -7.61
N ARG A 31 6.20 -11.18 -8.74
CA ARG A 31 5.37 -9.99 -8.84
C ARG A 31 3.98 -10.29 -8.28
N GLY A 32 3.66 -9.67 -7.15
CA GLY A 32 2.28 -9.56 -6.68
C GLY A 32 1.58 -8.36 -7.31
N TYR A 33 0.26 -8.43 -7.42
CA TYR A 33 -0.61 -7.33 -7.79
C TYR A 33 -1.80 -7.27 -6.82
N THR A 34 -2.47 -6.12 -6.76
CA THR A 34 -3.50 -5.80 -5.77
C THR A 34 -4.55 -6.91 -5.63
N ARG A 35 -5.09 -7.42 -6.74
CA ARG A 35 -6.15 -8.44 -6.69
C ARG A 35 -5.69 -9.77 -6.13
N LEU A 36 -4.47 -10.21 -6.43
CA LEU A 36 -3.93 -11.41 -5.82
C LEU A 36 -3.75 -11.21 -4.31
N GLY A 37 -3.18 -10.06 -3.89
CA GLY A 37 -2.96 -9.74 -2.48
C GLY A 37 -4.24 -9.58 -1.65
N HIS A 38 -5.36 -9.24 -2.28
CA HIS A 38 -6.68 -9.12 -1.65
C HIS A 38 -7.60 -10.33 -1.90
N SER A 39 -7.12 -11.36 -2.60
CA SER A 39 -7.87 -12.59 -2.82
C SER A 39 -7.60 -13.60 -1.71
N SER A 40 -8.55 -14.51 -1.50
CA SER A 40 -8.37 -15.69 -0.67
C SER A 40 -8.96 -16.88 -1.41
N GLY A 41 -8.42 -18.06 -1.15
CA GLY A 41 -8.87 -19.30 -1.75
C GLY A 41 -8.18 -20.48 -1.09
N ASP A 42 -8.82 -21.63 -1.14
CA ASP A 42 -8.23 -22.86 -0.63
C ASP A 42 -6.98 -23.22 -1.44
N VAL A 43 -5.96 -23.70 -0.73
CA VAL A 43 -4.72 -24.15 -1.35
C VAL A 43 -4.38 -25.56 -0.88
N ILE A 44 -3.88 -26.37 -1.81
CA ILE A 44 -3.31 -27.67 -1.49
C ILE A 44 -1.93 -27.42 -0.90
N LEU A 45 -1.76 -27.69 0.39
CA LEU A 45 -0.51 -27.42 1.13
C LEU A 45 0.68 -28.18 0.54
N GLY A 46 0.50 -29.46 0.21
CA GLY A 46 1.58 -30.34 -0.26
C GLY A 46 2.56 -30.73 0.85
N GLU A 47 3.73 -31.25 0.45
CA GLU A 47 4.78 -31.69 1.36
C GLU A 47 5.56 -30.47 1.91
N ILE A 48 5.71 -30.39 3.24
CA ILE A 48 6.60 -29.41 3.89
C ILE A 48 7.99 -30.04 4.05
N ARG A 49 8.95 -29.61 3.23
CA ARG A 49 10.33 -30.09 3.31
C ARG A 49 11.12 -29.32 4.36
N LYS A 50 11.59 -30.03 5.39
CA LYS A 50 12.66 -29.52 6.26
C LYS A 50 14.00 -29.75 5.59
N VAL A 51 14.73 -28.67 5.36
CA VAL A 51 16.06 -28.70 4.78
C VAL A 51 17.08 -28.56 5.91
N ASP A 52 17.80 -29.64 6.23
CA ASP A 52 18.90 -29.61 7.21
C ASP A 52 20.20 -29.20 6.51
N ARG A 53 20.34 -27.90 6.25
CA ARG A 53 21.56 -27.29 5.69
C ARG A 53 22.18 -26.37 6.72
N LYS A 54 23.51 -26.46 6.87
CA LYS A 54 24.29 -25.51 7.67
C LYS A 54 24.65 -24.30 6.82
N ALA A 55 24.42 -23.11 7.36
CA ALA A 55 24.88 -21.87 6.73
C ALA A 55 26.41 -21.87 6.63
N PHE A 56 26.93 -21.43 5.49
CA PHE A 56 28.36 -21.19 5.29
C PHE A 56 28.57 -19.90 4.50
N LEU A 57 29.70 -19.24 4.75
CA LEU A 57 30.16 -18.12 3.94
C LEU A 57 31.32 -18.64 3.09
N ASP A 58 31.12 -18.71 1.77
CA ASP A 58 32.22 -19.03 0.86
C ASP A 58 33.14 -17.81 0.74
N LYS A 59 34.29 -17.88 1.41
CA LYS A 59 35.29 -16.81 1.40
C LYS A 59 35.98 -16.63 0.04
N ASN A 60 35.77 -17.56 -0.90
CA ASN A 60 36.30 -17.44 -2.26
C ASN A 60 35.33 -16.72 -3.21
N ILE A 61 34.06 -16.54 -2.82
CA ILE A 61 33.08 -15.79 -3.60
C ILE A 61 33.18 -14.31 -3.23
N PHE A 62 33.62 -13.50 -4.20
CA PHE A 62 33.71 -12.05 -4.04
C PHE A 62 32.41 -11.38 -4.51
N PHE A 63 31.72 -10.68 -3.61
CA PHE A 63 30.57 -9.85 -3.94
C PHE A 63 30.94 -8.38 -3.74
N SER A 64 31.13 -7.66 -4.84
CA SER A 64 31.50 -6.24 -4.84
C SER A 64 30.73 -5.51 -5.93
N ALA A 65 30.56 -4.20 -5.76
CA ALA A 65 29.98 -3.32 -6.76
C ALA A 65 30.73 -3.36 -8.11
N GLY A 66 31.95 -3.92 -8.11
CA GLY A 66 32.83 -3.98 -9.28
C GLY A 66 33.39 -2.58 -9.55
N GLY A 67 34.70 -2.40 -9.38
CA GLY A 67 35.36 -1.24 -9.97
C GLY A 67 35.21 -1.27 -11.50
N SER A 68 35.38 -0.13 -12.16
CA SER A 68 35.10 0.09 -13.59
C SER A 68 35.64 -1.00 -14.55
N GLY A 69 36.75 -1.66 -14.22
CA GLY A 69 37.31 -2.75 -15.04
C GLY A 69 36.63 -4.12 -14.92
N PHE A 70 36.01 -4.45 -13.78
CA PHE A 70 35.41 -5.77 -13.54
C PHE A 70 33.89 -5.81 -13.82
N SER A 71 33.23 -4.66 -13.76
CA SER A 71 31.77 -4.57 -13.99
C SER A 71 31.33 -5.15 -15.35
N PRO A 72 32.04 -4.93 -16.49
CA PRO A 72 31.66 -5.54 -17.76
C PRO A 72 31.73 -7.07 -17.77
N VAL A 73 32.72 -7.66 -17.10
CA VAL A 73 32.89 -9.12 -17.00
C VAL A 73 31.75 -9.73 -16.20
N LEU A 74 31.46 -9.15 -15.02
CA LEU A 74 30.34 -9.57 -14.18
C LEU A 74 29.00 -9.41 -14.93
N HIS A 75 28.82 -8.31 -15.65
CA HIS A 75 27.61 -8.06 -16.43
C HIS A 75 27.42 -9.08 -17.57
N MET A 76 28.50 -9.44 -18.28
CA MET A 76 28.48 -10.49 -19.30
C MET A 76 28.04 -11.85 -18.72
N GLU A 77 28.53 -12.20 -17.54
CA GLU A 77 28.08 -13.43 -16.85
C GLU A 77 26.58 -13.37 -16.51
N LYS A 78 26.07 -12.21 -16.07
CA LYS A 78 24.63 -12.02 -15.84
C LYS A 78 23.81 -12.19 -17.12
N HIS A 79 24.26 -11.65 -18.26
CA HIS A 79 23.61 -11.90 -19.55
C HIS A 79 23.58 -13.40 -19.91
N ARG A 80 24.69 -14.13 -19.71
CA ARG A 80 24.72 -15.59 -19.93
C ARG A 80 23.71 -16.33 -19.05
N LYS A 81 23.57 -15.93 -17.78
CA LYS A 81 22.55 -16.47 -16.87
C LYS A 81 21.14 -16.15 -17.34
N ILE A 82 20.88 -14.93 -17.79
CA ILE A 82 19.57 -14.53 -18.35
C ILE A 82 19.20 -15.41 -19.55
N TYR A 83 20.10 -15.66 -20.50
CA TYR A 83 19.82 -16.54 -21.65
C TYR A 83 19.51 -17.99 -21.26
N ARG A 84 20.19 -18.51 -20.23
CA ARG A 84 19.89 -19.84 -19.69
C ARG A 84 18.52 -19.89 -19.01
N ILE A 85 18.18 -18.86 -18.25
CA ILE A 85 16.86 -18.74 -17.61
C ILE A 85 15.76 -18.62 -18.68
N GLU A 86 15.98 -17.85 -19.74
CA GLU A 86 15.06 -17.76 -20.88
C GLU A 86 14.80 -19.15 -21.45
N SER A 87 15.84 -19.96 -21.64
CA SER A 87 15.72 -21.34 -22.13
C SER A 87 14.94 -22.27 -21.20
N GLU A 88 15.04 -22.10 -19.88
CA GLU A 88 14.19 -22.79 -18.90
C GLU A 88 12.73 -22.32 -19.00
N PHE A 89 12.53 -21.01 -19.20
CA PHE A 89 11.20 -20.41 -19.31
C PHE A 89 10.45 -20.82 -20.58
N GLU A 90 11.16 -21.09 -21.69
CA GLU A 90 10.56 -21.67 -22.90
C GLU A 90 9.82 -22.99 -22.65
N LYS A 91 10.23 -23.74 -21.61
CA LYS A 91 9.69 -25.06 -21.26
C LYS A 91 8.89 -25.05 -19.95
N SER A 92 8.73 -23.87 -19.36
CA SER A 92 8.12 -23.71 -18.05
C SER A 92 6.64 -24.08 -18.08
N SER A 93 6.21 -24.92 -17.13
CA SER A 93 4.79 -25.26 -16.93
C SER A 93 3.94 -24.06 -16.49
N TRP A 94 4.57 -22.94 -16.12
CA TRP A 94 3.88 -21.70 -15.78
C TRP A 94 3.44 -20.90 -17.00
N ASN A 95 3.97 -21.25 -18.18
CA ASN A 95 3.52 -20.70 -19.46
C ASN A 95 2.61 -21.74 -20.12
N THR A 96 1.34 -21.40 -20.28
CA THR A 96 0.32 -22.36 -20.74
C THR A 96 -0.45 -21.80 -21.91
N TYR A 97 -0.84 -22.69 -22.82
CA TYR A 97 -1.69 -22.38 -23.95
C TYR A 97 -2.94 -23.24 -23.91
N ILE A 98 -4.10 -22.62 -24.09
CA ILE A 98 -5.39 -23.29 -24.20
C ILE A 98 -6.11 -22.73 -25.42
N GLY A 99 -6.52 -23.59 -26.35
CA GLY A 99 -7.25 -23.17 -27.55
C GLY A 99 -6.98 -24.07 -28.76
N PRO A 100 -7.56 -23.73 -29.92
CA PRO A 100 -7.36 -24.45 -31.17
C PRO A 100 -5.95 -24.25 -31.75
N GLU A 101 -5.50 -25.14 -32.62
CA GLU A 101 -4.18 -25.00 -33.28
C GLU A 101 -4.04 -23.74 -34.13
N ASN A 102 -5.15 -23.20 -34.66
CA ASN A 102 -5.20 -22.00 -35.47
C ASN A 102 -6.31 -21.07 -34.97
N PRO A 103 -6.04 -20.22 -33.95
CA PRO A 103 -7.06 -19.36 -33.36
C PRO A 103 -7.36 -18.14 -34.23
N GLU A 104 -8.65 -17.78 -34.33
CA GLU A 104 -9.11 -16.53 -34.97
C GLU A 104 -8.57 -15.28 -34.22
N LEU A 105 -8.35 -15.42 -32.91
CA LEU A 105 -7.74 -14.43 -32.03
C LEU A 105 -6.88 -15.14 -30.98
N LEU A 106 -5.62 -14.72 -30.85
CA LEU A 106 -4.77 -15.09 -29.72
C LEU A 106 -4.89 -14.04 -28.63
N ILE A 107 -5.11 -14.46 -27.39
CA ILE A 107 -5.07 -13.61 -26.21
C ILE A 107 -3.78 -13.93 -25.45
N ILE A 108 -2.90 -12.95 -25.29
CA ILE A 108 -1.68 -13.08 -24.50
C ILE A 108 -1.90 -12.38 -23.15
N THR A 109 -1.66 -13.10 -22.06
CA THR A 109 -2.05 -12.63 -20.72
C THR A 109 -1.11 -13.08 -19.62
N SER A 110 -1.13 -12.39 -18.49
CA SER A 110 -0.40 -12.74 -17.26
C SER A 110 -1.26 -12.43 -16.02
N GLY A 111 -0.87 -12.97 -14.86
CA GLY A 111 -1.51 -12.66 -13.58
C GLY A 111 -3.03 -12.86 -13.61
N ALA A 112 -3.79 -11.90 -13.08
CA ALA A 112 -5.25 -11.96 -13.06
C ALA A 112 -5.90 -11.80 -14.44
N GLY A 113 -5.17 -11.27 -15.43
CA GLY A 113 -5.64 -11.23 -16.80
C GLY A 113 -6.06 -12.62 -17.28
N TYR A 114 -5.32 -13.66 -16.89
CA TYR A 114 -5.62 -15.04 -17.27
C TYR A 114 -7.00 -15.51 -16.76
N THR A 115 -7.32 -15.23 -15.49
CA THR A 115 -8.61 -15.60 -14.91
C THR A 115 -9.76 -14.86 -15.58
N TYR A 116 -9.59 -13.56 -15.84
CA TYR A 116 -10.59 -12.75 -16.53
C TYR A 116 -10.81 -13.19 -17.98
N THR A 117 -9.73 -13.49 -18.70
CA THR A 117 -9.78 -14.02 -20.06
C THR A 117 -10.49 -15.36 -20.11
N THR A 118 -10.16 -16.28 -19.19
CA THR A 118 -10.78 -17.62 -19.17
C THR A 118 -12.28 -17.52 -18.92
N GLU A 119 -12.70 -16.64 -18.02
CA GLU A 119 -14.13 -16.38 -17.76
C GLU A 119 -14.82 -15.73 -18.97
N ALA A 120 -14.20 -14.71 -19.58
CA ALA A 120 -14.74 -14.06 -20.78
C ALA A 120 -14.91 -15.03 -21.97
N CYS A 121 -13.94 -15.91 -22.21
CA CYS A 121 -14.03 -16.94 -23.25
C CYS A 121 -15.17 -17.93 -22.99
N ARG A 122 -15.43 -18.29 -21.72
CA ARG A 122 -16.57 -19.13 -21.33
C ARG A 122 -17.90 -18.43 -21.55
N ILE A 123 -18.03 -17.17 -21.10
CA ILE A 123 -19.24 -16.35 -21.28
C ILE A 123 -19.62 -16.26 -22.77
N LEU A 124 -18.63 -16.07 -23.64
CA LEU A 124 -18.83 -15.93 -25.08
C LEU A 124 -18.89 -17.27 -25.84
N ASN A 125 -18.71 -18.42 -25.17
CA ASN A 125 -18.60 -19.74 -25.79
C ASN A 125 -17.55 -19.81 -26.91
N LEU A 126 -16.39 -19.17 -26.73
CA LEU A 126 -15.34 -19.03 -27.75
C LEU A 126 -14.14 -19.97 -27.58
N ASN A 127 -14.22 -20.96 -26.70
CA ASN A 127 -13.10 -21.88 -26.41
C ASN A 127 -12.55 -22.62 -27.65
N GLY A 128 -13.35 -22.79 -28.70
CA GLY A 128 -12.93 -23.41 -29.97
C GLY A 128 -12.39 -22.43 -31.03
N LYS A 129 -12.44 -21.12 -30.78
CA LYS A 129 -12.04 -20.06 -31.74
C LYS A 129 -10.90 -19.19 -31.24
N VAL A 130 -10.77 -19.04 -29.94
CA VAL A 130 -9.79 -18.16 -29.29
C VAL A 130 -8.71 -19.00 -28.63
N GLY A 131 -7.46 -18.62 -28.87
CA GLY A 131 -6.31 -19.16 -28.14
C GLY A 131 -5.96 -18.26 -26.98
N VAL A 132 -5.64 -18.84 -25.81
CA VAL A 132 -5.21 -18.11 -24.61
C VAL A 132 -3.81 -18.57 -24.26
N LEU A 133 -2.83 -17.69 -24.44
CA LEU A 133 -1.44 -17.88 -24.03
C LEU A 133 -1.19 -17.12 -22.73
N LYS A 134 -1.09 -17.86 -21.64
CA LYS A 134 -0.67 -17.33 -20.34
C LYS A 134 0.84 -17.34 -20.24
N ILE A 135 1.43 -16.21 -19.84
CA ILE A 135 2.84 -16.07 -19.49
C ILE A 135 2.98 -15.87 -17.97
N GLY A 136 3.47 -16.90 -17.28
CA GLY A 136 3.79 -16.84 -15.85
C GLY A 136 5.24 -16.46 -15.57
N THR A 137 6.11 -16.47 -16.59
CA THR A 137 7.54 -16.11 -16.48
C THR A 137 7.84 -14.83 -17.25
N LEU A 138 7.70 -13.68 -16.59
CA LEU A 138 7.74 -12.36 -17.25
C LEU A 138 9.13 -11.81 -17.55
N TYR A 139 10.18 -12.22 -16.83
CA TYR A 139 11.53 -11.72 -17.14
C TYR A 139 12.61 -12.77 -16.86
N PRO A 140 13.40 -13.15 -17.88
CA PRO A 140 13.24 -12.82 -19.30
C PRO A 140 11.91 -13.35 -19.89
N ILE A 141 11.45 -12.79 -21.01
CA ILE A 141 10.27 -13.30 -21.72
C ILE A 141 10.71 -14.50 -22.59
N PRO A 142 9.96 -15.62 -22.63
CA PRO A 142 10.27 -16.78 -23.46
C PRO A 142 9.98 -16.49 -24.95
N LYS A 143 10.97 -15.98 -25.68
CA LYS A 143 10.81 -15.48 -27.06
C LYS A 143 10.34 -16.55 -28.03
N ARG A 144 10.90 -17.76 -27.98
CA ARG A 144 10.54 -18.83 -28.94
C ARG A 144 9.10 -19.28 -28.75
N LEU A 145 8.62 -19.31 -27.50
CA LEU A 145 7.23 -19.57 -27.18
C LEU A 145 6.32 -18.49 -27.78
N ILE A 146 6.67 -17.21 -27.61
CA ILE A 146 5.92 -16.10 -28.21
C ILE A 146 5.91 -16.23 -29.74
N GLU A 147 7.08 -16.41 -30.37
CA GLU A 147 7.23 -16.59 -31.81
C GLU A 147 6.35 -17.72 -32.35
N LYS A 148 6.34 -18.88 -31.68
CA LYS A 148 5.50 -20.02 -32.04
C LYS A 148 4.02 -19.61 -32.12
N TYR A 149 3.52 -18.85 -31.16
CA TYR A 149 2.11 -18.48 -31.09
C TYR A 149 1.74 -17.27 -31.95
N LEU A 150 2.69 -16.35 -32.22
CA LEU A 150 2.49 -15.29 -33.20
C LEU A 150 2.36 -15.83 -34.63
N ASN A 151 3.03 -16.95 -34.94
CA ASN A 151 2.97 -17.58 -36.27
C ASN A 151 1.61 -18.20 -36.64
N ILE A 152 0.76 -18.53 -35.66
CA ILE A 152 -0.50 -19.26 -35.89
C ILE A 152 -1.73 -18.38 -35.94
N THR A 153 -1.57 -17.04 -35.91
CA THR A 153 -2.68 -16.10 -35.89
C THR A 153 -2.35 -14.81 -36.62
N SER A 154 -3.39 -14.04 -36.96
CA SER A 154 -3.26 -12.68 -37.51
C SER A 154 -3.69 -11.58 -36.54
N LYS A 155 -4.27 -11.95 -35.38
CA LYS A 155 -4.82 -11.01 -34.40
C LYS A 155 -4.39 -11.41 -32.99
N VAL A 156 -3.88 -10.44 -32.24
CA VAL A 156 -3.46 -10.65 -30.85
C VAL A 156 -4.11 -9.59 -29.96
N LEU A 157 -4.72 -10.02 -28.86
CA LEU A 157 -5.20 -9.15 -27.79
C LEU A 157 -4.33 -9.37 -26.53
N PHE A 158 -3.75 -8.30 -26.01
CA PHE A 158 -3.04 -8.32 -24.74
C PHE A 158 -4.00 -8.03 -23.59
N VAL A 159 -3.97 -8.87 -22.56
CA VAL A 159 -4.78 -8.72 -21.34
C VAL A 159 -3.84 -8.82 -20.14
N GLU A 160 -3.37 -7.66 -19.66
CA GLU A 160 -2.37 -7.56 -18.59
C GLU A 160 -2.65 -6.39 -17.63
N GLU A 161 -2.07 -6.49 -16.45
CA GLU A 161 -2.18 -5.53 -15.34
C GLU A 161 -0.75 -5.15 -14.87
N ILE A 162 -0.35 -3.90 -14.68
CA ILE A 162 -1.09 -2.64 -14.78
C ILE A 162 -0.69 -1.92 -16.08
N ASP A 163 0.62 -1.89 -16.34
CA ASP A 163 1.24 -1.31 -17.53
C ASP A 163 1.30 -2.35 -18.69
N PRO A 164 1.37 -1.89 -19.96
CA PRO A 164 1.41 -2.75 -21.15
C PRO A 164 2.78 -3.43 -21.39
N TYR A 165 3.31 -4.13 -20.39
CA TYR A 165 4.66 -4.71 -20.44
C TYR A 165 4.81 -5.79 -21.52
N LEU A 166 3.90 -6.77 -21.57
CA LEU A 166 3.88 -7.82 -22.59
C LEU A 166 3.54 -7.23 -23.96
N GLU A 167 2.56 -6.32 -24.03
CA GLU A 167 2.17 -5.65 -25.27
C GLU A 167 3.36 -4.90 -25.90
N GLU A 168 4.09 -4.08 -25.14
CA GLU A 168 5.23 -3.33 -25.63
C GLU A 168 6.37 -4.26 -26.09
N TYR A 169 6.73 -5.24 -25.26
CA TYR A 169 7.84 -6.14 -25.58
C TYR A 169 7.55 -7.00 -26.82
N ILE A 170 6.34 -7.56 -26.90
CA ILE A 170 5.96 -8.46 -27.99
C ILE A 170 5.78 -7.69 -29.29
N LYS A 171 5.31 -6.43 -29.26
CA LYS A 171 5.32 -5.56 -30.44
C LYS A 171 6.72 -5.26 -30.93
N ALA A 172 7.67 -4.99 -30.03
CA ALA A 172 9.07 -4.79 -30.39
C ALA A 172 9.66 -6.06 -31.04
N LEU A 173 9.48 -7.22 -30.40
CA LEU A 173 9.89 -8.51 -30.94
C LEU A 173 9.25 -8.80 -32.31
N SER A 174 7.97 -8.46 -32.46
CA SER A 174 7.24 -8.62 -33.72
C SER A 174 7.76 -7.74 -34.85
N ALA A 175 8.30 -6.57 -34.53
CA ALA A 175 8.92 -5.69 -35.53
C ALA A 175 10.25 -6.26 -36.02
N ASP A 176 11.08 -6.78 -35.12
CA ASP A 176 12.36 -7.43 -35.48
C ASP A 176 12.18 -8.69 -36.34
N LEU A 177 11.08 -9.41 -36.14
CA LEU A 177 10.76 -10.67 -36.83
C LEU A 177 9.79 -10.52 -38.00
N GLU A 178 9.39 -9.29 -38.32
CA GLU A 178 8.50 -8.94 -39.45
C GLU A 178 7.14 -9.66 -39.46
N PHE A 179 6.58 -9.99 -38.28
CA PHE A 179 5.27 -10.62 -38.21
C PHE A 179 4.15 -9.67 -38.66
N LYS A 180 3.24 -10.17 -39.50
CA LYS A 180 2.04 -9.45 -39.96
C LYS A 180 0.85 -9.70 -39.02
N VAL A 181 1.00 -9.30 -37.76
CA VAL A 181 -0.03 -9.46 -36.73
C VAL A 181 -0.65 -8.11 -36.38
N LYS A 182 -1.98 -8.07 -36.27
CA LYS A 182 -2.70 -6.92 -35.74
C LYS A 182 -2.83 -7.04 -34.22
N PHE A 183 -2.20 -6.11 -33.51
CA PHE A 183 -2.20 -6.07 -32.06
C PHE A 183 -3.34 -5.20 -31.49
N PHE A 184 -3.93 -5.68 -30.40
CA PHE A 184 -4.96 -5.02 -29.61
C PHE A 184 -4.55 -5.07 -28.13
N GLY A 185 -4.88 -4.04 -27.35
CA GLY A 185 -4.48 -3.98 -25.94
C GLY A 185 -4.76 -2.61 -25.36
N LYS A 186 -3.90 -2.18 -24.43
CA LYS A 186 -3.96 -0.86 -23.81
C LYS A 186 -3.59 0.24 -24.78
N MET A 187 -2.58 0.02 -25.63
CA MET A 187 -2.16 1.05 -26.60
C MET A 187 -3.18 1.30 -27.73
N THR A 188 -4.14 0.39 -27.90
CA THR A 188 -5.24 0.54 -28.88
C THR A 188 -6.59 0.79 -28.20
N ASN A 189 -6.60 1.09 -26.89
CA ASN A 189 -7.80 1.30 -26.06
C ASN A 189 -8.82 0.16 -26.08
N HIS A 190 -8.42 -1.05 -26.48
CA HIS A 190 -9.30 -2.22 -26.35
C HIS A 190 -9.36 -2.70 -24.91
N ILE A 191 -8.27 -2.53 -24.17
CA ILE A 191 -8.18 -2.65 -22.72
C ILE A 191 -7.89 -1.24 -22.17
N PRO A 192 -8.52 -0.80 -21.08
CA PRO A 192 -8.21 0.51 -20.52
C PRO A 192 -6.81 0.53 -19.88
N ILE A 193 -6.10 1.64 -20.09
CA ILE A 193 -4.80 1.87 -19.47
C ILE A 193 -4.92 2.25 -17.98
N VAL A 194 -6.06 2.84 -17.59
CA VAL A 194 -6.37 3.26 -16.20
C VAL A 194 -7.53 2.46 -15.65
N GLY A 195 -7.47 2.18 -14.36
CA GLY A 195 -8.53 1.47 -13.64
C GLY A 195 -8.22 -0.01 -13.51
N GLU A 196 -9.21 -0.76 -13.09
CA GLU A 196 -9.11 -2.18 -12.81
C GLU A 196 -9.66 -3.00 -13.98
N LEU A 197 -8.91 -3.98 -14.44
CA LEU A 197 -9.39 -5.00 -15.36
C LEU A 197 -10.38 -5.94 -14.66
N ASN A 198 -11.43 -6.29 -15.39
CA ASN A 198 -12.46 -7.24 -14.99
C ASN A 198 -12.96 -8.05 -16.20
N PRO A 199 -13.75 -9.12 -16.00
CA PRO A 199 -14.26 -9.93 -17.10
C PRO A 199 -15.08 -9.14 -18.14
N ASP A 200 -15.89 -8.17 -17.73
CA ASP A 200 -16.74 -7.38 -18.64
C ASP A 200 -15.93 -6.56 -19.65
N ILE A 201 -14.81 -5.99 -19.20
CA ILE A 201 -13.86 -5.29 -20.07
C ILE A 201 -13.34 -6.27 -21.13
N VAL A 202 -12.85 -7.45 -20.71
CA VAL A 202 -12.28 -8.44 -21.63
C VAL A 202 -13.33 -8.97 -22.62
N VAL A 203 -14.55 -9.25 -22.14
CA VAL A 203 -15.69 -9.63 -22.99
C VAL A 203 -15.94 -8.57 -24.06
N SER A 204 -16.01 -7.30 -23.66
CA SER A 204 -16.23 -6.18 -24.58
C SER A 204 -15.13 -6.06 -25.62
N SER A 205 -13.86 -6.25 -25.23
CA SER A 205 -12.72 -6.24 -26.15
C SER A 205 -12.81 -7.37 -27.19
N ILE A 206 -13.11 -8.60 -26.74
CA ILE A 206 -13.23 -9.76 -27.62
C ILE A 206 -14.38 -9.58 -28.61
N VAL A 207 -15.55 -9.13 -28.15
CA VAL A 207 -16.72 -8.83 -28.98
C VAL A 207 -16.38 -7.77 -30.04
N ASN A 208 -15.69 -6.71 -29.65
CA ASN A 208 -15.29 -5.65 -30.57
C ASN A 208 -14.33 -6.13 -31.67
N ILE A 209 -13.44 -7.09 -31.36
CA ILE A 209 -12.43 -7.62 -32.29
C ILE A 209 -13.01 -8.69 -33.22
N LEU A 210 -13.79 -9.63 -32.67
CA LEU A 210 -14.34 -10.77 -33.40
C LEU A 210 -15.71 -10.48 -34.03
N LYS A 211 -16.36 -9.38 -33.65
CA LYS A 211 -17.72 -9.02 -34.09
C LYS A 211 -18.74 -10.13 -33.80
N CYS A 212 -18.59 -10.86 -32.69
CA CYS A 212 -19.55 -11.88 -32.28
C CYS A 212 -20.76 -11.26 -31.56
N SER A 213 -21.90 -11.96 -31.57
CA SER A 213 -23.10 -11.54 -30.84
C SER A 213 -22.94 -11.82 -29.35
N TYR A 214 -23.11 -10.78 -28.54
CA TYR A 214 -23.17 -10.89 -27.07
C TYR A 214 -24.31 -10.05 -26.56
N THR A 215 -25.20 -10.67 -25.79
CA THR A 215 -26.25 -9.96 -25.06
C THR A 215 -25.66 -9.49 -23.74
N SER A 216 -25.25 -8.22 -23.70
CA SER A 216 -24.82 -7.62 -22.43
C SER A 216 -25.97 -7.51 -21.45
N ILE A 217 -25.62 -7.27 -20.19
CA ILE A 217 -26.58 -6.81 -19.17
C ILE A 217 -27.46 -5.70 -19.76
N PRO A 218 -28.81 -5.80 -19.67
CA PRO A 218 -29.71 -4.82 -20.23
C PRO A 218 -29.39 -3.40 -19.78
N GLN A 219 -29.55 -2.42 -20.67
CA GLN A 219 -29.30 -1.02 -20.35
C GLN A 219 -30.14 -0.55 -19.14
N SER A 220 -31.39 -1.02 -19.05
CA SER A 220 -32.27 -0.76 -17.90
C SER A 220 -31.69 -1.22 -16.56
N TYR A 221 -30.95 -2.34 -16.53
CA TYR A 221 -30.30 -2.80 -15.32
C TYR A 221 -29.09 -1.93 -14.96
N LYS A 222 -28.33 -1.46 -15.95
CA LYS A 222 -27.23 -0.51 -15.73
C LYS A 222 -27.73 0.83 -15.18
N GLU A 223 -28.87 1.30 -15.67
CA GLU A 223 -29.53 2.51 -15.18
C GLU A 223 -29.93 2.36 -13.70
N ILE A 224 -30.55 1.23 -13.32
CA ILE A 224 -30.88 0.91 -11.93
C ILE A 224 -29.62 0.87 -11.06
N LEU A 225 -28.52 0.26 -11.52
CA LEU A 225 -27.25 0.27 -10.78
C LEU A 225 -26.70 1.69 -10.60
N GLY A 226 -26.83 2.54 -11.61
CA GLY A 226 -26.46 3.95 -11.54
C GLY A 226 -27.27 4.71 -10.49
N GLU A 227 -28.58 4.48 -10.44
CA GLU A 227 -29.45 5.06 -9.42
C GLU A 227 -29.09 4.56 -8.02
N ILE A 228 -28.90 3.24 -7.84
CA ILE A 228 -28.53 2.62 -6.57
C ILE A 228 -27.16 3.12 -6.09
N SER A 229 -26.21 3.35 -7.00
CA SER A 229 -24.86 3.82 -6.65
C SER A 229 -24.88 5.14 -5.86
N ASN A 230 -25.90 5.98 -6.02
CA ASN A 230 -26.05 7.22 -5.26
C ASN A 230 -26.44 6.98 -3.79
N TYR A 231 -27.01 5.81 -3.49
CA TYR A 231 -27.41 5.40 -2.15
C TYR A 231 -26.37 4.50 -1.45
N ILE A 232 -25.36 4.02 -2.16
CA ILE A 232 -24.30 3.20 -1.58
C ILE A 232 -23.36 4.13 -0.78
N PRO A 233 -23.21 3.93 0.54
CA PRO A 233 -22.31 4.74 1.34
C PRO A 233 -20.87 4.55 0.86
N THR A 234 -20.15 5.66 0.69
CA THR A 234 -18.75 5.61 0.28
C THR A 234 -17.90 4.96 1.38
N ARG A 235 -17.11 3.94 1.02
CA ARG A 235 -16.11 3.36 1.92
C ARG A 235 -14.88 4.26 1.95
N SER A 236 -14.96 5.35 2.71
CA SER A 236 -13.82 6.26 2.89
C SER A 236 -12.70 5.59 3.72
N LEU A 237 -11.46 5.91 3.38
CA LEU A 237 -10.32 5.54 4.21
C LEU A 237 -10.35 6.38 5.48
N THR A 238 -10.59 5.74 6.63
CA THR A 238 -10.70 6.40 7.94
C THR A 238 -9.83 5.72 8.99
N PHE A 239 -9.43 6.47 10.02
CA PHE A 239 -8.74 5.86 11.16
C PHE A 239 -9.70 4.99 11.96
N CYS A 240 -9.19 3.90 12.54
CA CYS A 240 -9.95 3.05 13.45
C CYS A 240 -10.60 3.87 14.60
N PRO A 241 -11.73 3.42 15.16
CA PRO A 241 -12.26 4.00 16.39
C PRO A 241 -11.19 4.02 17.49
N GLY A 242 -10.98 5.20 18.10
CA GLY A 242 -9.96 5.40 19.14
C GLY A 242 -8.51 5.41 18.66
N CYS A 243 -8.22 5.52 17.36
CA CYS A 243 -6.84 5.61 16.88
C CYS A 243 -6.07 6.80 17.51
N PRO A 244 -4.85 6.60 18.06
CA PRO A 244 -4.04 7.67 18.64
C PRO A 244 -3.59 8.71 17.62
N HIS A 245 -3.33 8.31 16.37
CA HIS A 245 -2.93 9.25 15.31
C HIS A 245 -4.04 10.26 14.98
N ARG A 246 -5.32 9.90 15.12
CA ARG A 246 -6.43 10.87 14.98
C ARG A 246 -6.30 11.97 16.03
N ALA A 247 -6.01 11.61 17.28
CA ALA A 247 -5.81 12.57 18.36
C ALA A 247 -4.55 13.43 18.13
N THR A 248 -3.46 12.86 17.63
CA THR A 248 -2.28 13.62 17.19
C THR A 248 -2.64 14.67 16.13
N TYR A 249 -3.37 14.27 15.07
CA TYR A 249 -3.80 15.23 14.05
C TYR A 249 -4.72 16.31 14.59
N TRP A 250 -5.63 15.96 15.49
CA TRP A 250 -6.47 16.94 16.17
C TRP A 250 -5.62 18.02 16.88
N CYS A 251 -4.58 17.61 17.62
CA CYS A 251 -3.66 18.51 18.29
C CYS A 251 -2.88 19.38 17.30
N ILE A 252 -2.38 18.80 16.21
CA ILE A 252 -1.67 19.53 15.15
C ILE A 252 -2.59 20.57 14.50
N ILE A 253 -3.82 20.20 14.15
CA ILE A 253 -4.81 21.10 13.52
C ILE A 253 -5.16 22.25 14.45
N LYS A 254 -5.39 21.97 15.74
CA LYS A 254 -5.68 23.01 16.74
C LYS A 254 -4.50 23.97 16.91
N ALA A 255 -3.27 23.46 16.96
CA ALA A 255 -2.07 24.28 17.04
C ALA A 255 -1.87 25.16 15.79
N ILE A 256 -2.07 24.61 14.59
CA ILE A 256 -2.00 25.37 13.32
C ILE A 256 -3.11 26.44 13.27
N ARG A 257 -4.35 26.11 13.66
CA ARG A 257 -5.46 27.08 13.74
C ARG A 257 -5.13 28.22 14.70
N ARG A 258 -4.52 27.92 15.85
CA ARG A 258 -4.04 28.93 16.82
C ARG A 258 -2.89 29.78 16.27
N ASN A 259 -2.08 29.24 15.37
CA ASN A 259 -1.02 29.94 14.64
C ASN A 259 -1.53 30.59 13.34
N SER A 260 -2.73 31.18 13.35
CA SER A 260 -3.32 31.87 12.19
C SER A 260 -3.43 30.99 10.92
N ASN A 261 -3.65 29.69 11.10
CA ASN A 261 -3.65 28.67 10.06
C ASN A 261 -2.32 28.50 9.29
N LYS A 262 -1.21 28.98 9.86
CA LYS A 262 0.13 28.79 9.31
C LYS A 262 0.71 27.44 9.76
N GLY A 263 0.93 26.54 8.80
CA GLY A 263 1.68 25.30 8.94
C GLY A 263 1.67 24.47 7.65
N TYR A 264 2.84 24.00 7.23
CA TYR A 264 2.99 23.09 6.10
C TYR A 264 3.35 21.69 6.59
N VAL A 265 2.42 20.74 6.45
CA VAL A 265 2.59 19.38 6.97
C VAL A 265 3.07 18.43 5.88
N THR A 266 4.25 17.85 6.03
CA THR A 266 4.76 16.76 5.17
C THR A 266 4.47 15.40 5.80
N GLY A 267 4.31 14.37 4.97
CA GLY A 267 3.91 13.04 5.44
C GLY A 267 4.50 11.86 4.67
N ASP A 268 4.34 10.69 5.26
CA ASP A 268 4.79 9.38 4.77
C ASP A 268 3.62 8.39 4.64
N ILE A 269 3.89 7.24 4.00
CA ILE A 269 2.93 6.13 3.91
C ILE A 269 2.85 5.34 5.23
N GLY A 270 1.63 5.17 5.75
CA GLY A 270 1.30 4.46 6.99
C GLY A 270 -0.08 4.86 7.51
N CYS A 271 -0.49 4.41 8.71
CA CYS A 271 -1.81 4.78 9.26
C CYS A 271 -2.01 6.30 9.35
N TYR A 272 -0.93 7.03 9.59
CA TYR A 272 -0.92 8.48 9.66
C TYR A 272 -1.06 9.16 8.29
N ALA A 273 -0.89 8.46 7.16
CA ALA A 273 -1.17 8.97 5.81
C ALA A 273 -2.64 9.40 5.65
N LEU A 274 -3.54 8.84 6.47
CA LEU A 274 -4.95 9.22 6.51
C LEU A 274 -5.14 10.70 6.89
N GLY A 275 -4.14 11.36 7.50
CA GLY A 275 -4.14 12.81 7.68
C GLY A 275 -4.30 13.61 6.37
N ARG A 276 -3.88 13.04 5.22
CA ARG A 276 -4.02 13.65 3.89
C ARG A 276 -5.46 13.67 3.39
N SER A 277 -6.09 12.50 3.39
CA SER A 277 -7.44 12.31 2.82
C SER A 277 -8.55 12.67 3.80
N TYR A 278 -8.25 12.62 5.11
CA TYR A 278 -9.26 12.76 6.16
C TYR A 278 -9.33 14.16 6.78
N HIS A 279 -8.17 14.81 6.97
CA HIS A 279 -8.09 16.17 7.53
C HIS A 279 -7.62 17.22 6.53
N GLY A 280 -7.13 16.82 5.34
CA GLY A 280 -6.60 17.73 4.32
C GLY A 280 -5.32 18.50 4.73
N ILE A 281 -4.76 18.19 5.90
CA ILE A 281 -3.68 18.96 6.52
C ILE A 281 -2.31 18.58 5.98
N MET A 282 -2.05 17.27 5.82
CA MET A 282 -0.86 16.75 5.16
C MET A 282 -0.87 17.12 3.69
N LYS A 283 0.23 17.66 3.17
CA LYS A 283 0.35 18.13 1.77
C LYS A 283 1.13 17.15 0.89
N THR A 284 1.99 16.33 1.47
CA THR A 284 2.82 15.36 0.75
C THR A 284 2.62 13.95 1.28
N LEU A 285 2.61 12.95 0.39
CA LEU A 285 2.48 11.53 0.70
C LEU A 285 3.10 10.72 -0.45
N HIS A 286 4.26 10.11 -0.22
CA HIS A 286 4.99 9.39 -1.27
C HIS A 286 5.40 7.98 -0.83
N CYS A 287 6.49 7.85 -0.07
CA CYS A 287 7.05 6.59 0.37
C CYS A 287 7.36 6.65 1.88
N MET A 288 7.99 5.61 2.43
CA MET A 288 8.46 5.62 3.81
C MET A 288 9.72 6.49 3.93
N GLY A 289 9.71 7.50 4.80
CA GLY A 289 10.84 8.40 5.08
C GLY A 289 10.89 9.70 4.26
N ALA A 290 9.96 9.91 3.33
CA ALA A 290 9.82 11.15 2.56
C ALA A 290 9.46 12.38 3.43
N SER A 291 8.71 12.21 4.52
CA SER A 291 8.20 13.31 5.37
C SER A 291 9.33 14.19 5.91
N ILE A 292 10.32 13.56 6.54
CA ILE A 292 11.49 14.24 7.13
C ILE A 292 12.43 14.73 6.03
N GLY A 293 12.62 13.96 4.95
CA GLY A 293 13.45 14.38 3.82
C GLY A 293 12.94 15.67 3.18
N LEU A 294 11.64 15.75 2.91
CA LEU A 294 10.98 16.94 2.40
C LEU A 294 11.02 18.08 3.43
N ALA A 295 10.79 17.79 4.71
CA ALA A 295 10.89 18.80 5.76
C ALA A 295 12.30 19.39 5.92
N SER A 296 13.35 18.60 5.67
CA SER A 296 14.72 19.11 5.61
C SER A 296 14.89 20.14 4.48
N GLY A 297 14.39 19.81 3.29
CA GLY A 297 14.42 20.73 2.14
C GLY A 297 13.58 21.99 2.34
N PHE A 298 12.36 21.87 2.87
CA PHE A 298 11.50 23.03 3.12
C PHE A 298 11.97 23.86 4.32
N GLY A 299 12.55 23.23 5.33
CA GLY A 299 13.00 23.89 6.55
C GLY A 299 14.16 24.87 6.34
N VAL A 300 14.87 24.82 5.21
CA VAL A 300 15.86 25.84 4.85
C VAL A 300 15.25 27.03 4.10
N LEU A 301 13.99 26.93 3.64
CA LEU A 301 13.34 27.99 2.86
C LEU A 301 12.96 29.22 3.68
N LYS A 302 13.06 29.15 5.02
CA LYS A 302 12.90 30.32 5.90
C LYS A 302 13.85 31.47 5.51
N ARG A 303 15.06 31.15 5.02
CA ARG A 303 16.02 32.15 4.52
C ARG A 303 15.56 32.88 3.25
N PHE A 304 14.53 32.37 2.59
CA PHE A 304 13.89 32.95 1.41
C PHE A 304 12.50 33.53 1.73
N GLY A 305 12.17 33.75 3.01
CA GLY A 305 10.92 34.39 3.42
C GLY A 305 9.72 33.45 3.58
N LEU A 306 9.93 32.11 3.59
CA LEU A 306 8.86 31.19 3.96
C LEU A 306 8.55 31.32 5.46
N ASP A 307 7.42 31.92 5.78
CA ASP A 307 6.94 32.16 7.16
C ASP A 307 6.07 31.00 7.70
N GLU A 308 5.80 30.00 6.86
CA GLU A 308 5.05 28.80 7.24
C GLU A 308 5.93 27.83 8.04
N PRO A 309 5.54 27.43 9.27
CA PRO A 309 6.30 26.43 10.01
C PRO A 309 6.15 25.05 9.34
N ILE A 310 7.27 24.35 9.18
CA ILE A 310 7.31 23.02 8.57
C ILE A 310 7.11 21.95 9.66
N VAL A 311 6.15 21.06 9.43
CA VAL A 311 5.83 19.95 10.34
C VAL A 311 5.93 18.63 9.58
N ALA A 312 6.84 17.73 9.95
CA ALA A 312 6.90 16.39 9.40
C ALA A 312 6.12 15.41 10.28
N VAL A 313 5.28 14.57 9.69
CA VAL A 313 4.58 13.49 10.40
C VAL A 313 5.09 12.14 9.89
N ILE A 314 5.61 11.34 10.80
CA ILE A 314 6.19 10.02 10.51
C ILE A 314 5.73 9.01 11.57
N GLY A 315 5.52 7.76 11.20
CA GLY A 315 5.28 6.67 12.16
C GLY A 315 6.58 6.11 12.75
N ASP A 316 6.51 5.46 13.90
CA ASP A 316 7.64 4.74 14.53
C ASP A 316 8.35 3.74 13.60
N SER A 317 7.62 2.81 12.96
CA SER A 317 8.20 1.82 12.04
C SER A 317 8.90 2.49 10.86
N THR A 318 8.29 3.54 10.31
CA THR A 318 8.86 4.37 9.23
C THR A 318 10.10 5.13 9.69
N PHE A 319 10.11 5.64 10.92
CA PHE A 319 11.26 6.31 11.52
C PHE A 319 12.48 5.38 11.54
N TYR A 320 12.32 4.15 12.01
CA TYR A 320 13.41 3.16 12.01
C TYR A 320 13.85 2.78 10.59
N HIS A 321 12.90 2.66 9.66
CA HIS A 321 13.18 2.23 8.29
C HIS A 321 13.99 3.26 7.49
N ALA A 322 13.59 4.53 7.53
CA ALA A 322 14.14 5.55 6.63
C ALA A 322 14.16 6.99 7.22
N GLY A 323 13.68 7.20 8.44
CA GLY A 323 13.62 8.54 9.03
C GLY A 323 14.97 9.06 9.56
N ILE A 324 15.82 8.15 10.07
CA ILE A 324 17.07 8.50 10.77
C ILE A 324 18.06 9.30 9.89
N PRO A 325 18.39 8.89 8.65
CA PRO A 325 19.33 9.65 7.82
C PRO A 325 18.86 11.08 7.54
N ALA A 326 17.55 11.28 7.35
CA ALA A 326 16.98 12.60 7.09
C ALA A 326 17.04 13.51 8.34
N LEU A 327 16.96 12.96 9.55
CA LEU A 327 17.16 13.73 10.78
C LEU A 327 18.58 14.26 10.93
N ILE A 328 19.57 13.45 10.57
CA ILE A 328 20.98 13.89 10.52
C ILE A 328 21.11 15.08 9.54
N ASN A 329 20.48 14.99 8.38
CA ASN A 329 20.47 16.07 7.39
C ASN A 329 19.79 17.35 7.90
N ILE A 330 18.72 17.26 8.70
CA ILE A 330 18.08 18.43 9.31
C ILE A 330 19.05 19.18 10.21
N LEU A 331 19.80 18.48 11.06
CA LEU A 331 20.78 19.12 11.94
C LEU A 331 21.96 19.67 11.14
N TYR A 332 22.55 18.85 10.26
CA TYR A 332 23.72 19.21 9.48
C TYR A 332 23.49 20.46 8.62
N ASN A 333 22.32 20.56 7.99
CA ASN A 333 21.97 21.68 7.12
C ASN A 333 21.26 22.84 7.84
N GLY A 334 21.09 22.76 9.17
CA GLY A 334 20.43 23.80 9.96
C GLY A 334 18.95 24.02 9.60
N SER A 335 18.27 23.02 9.03
CA SER A 335 16.86 23.11 8.63
C SER A 335 15.96 23.29 9.86
N LYS A 336 14.98 24.20 9.77
CA LYS A 336 14.00 24.44 10.85
C LYS A 336 12.71 23.69 10.57
N ALA A 337 12.43 22.65 11.35
CA ALA A 337 11.24 21.84 11.24
C ALA A 337 10.85 21.22 12.59
N THR A 338 9.56 21.00 12.79
CA THR A 338 9.02 20.19 13.88
C THR A 338 8.75 18.78 13.37
N ILE A 339 9.32 17.76 14.00
CA ILE A 339 9.16 16.36 13.60
C ILE A 339 8.24 15.68 14.61
N CYS A 340 7.05 15.31 14.16
CA CYS A 340 6.06 14.57 14.91
C CYS A 340 6.22 13.07 14.59
N ILE A 341 6.80 12.33 15.53
CA ILE A 341 6.94 10.87 15.46
C ILE A 341 5.75 10.24 16.17
N LEU A 342 4.96 9.45 15.44
CA LEU A 342 3.73 8.82 15.89
C LEU A 342 4.02 7.37 16.27
N ASP A 343 4.31 7.14 17.54
CA ASP A 343 4.66 5.84 18.13
C ASP A 343 3.41 5.14 18.63
N ASN A 344 2.98 4.13 17.87
CA ASN A 344 1.86 3.25 18.22
C ASN A 344 2.31 1.82 18.56
N SER A 345 3.63 1.60 18.58
CA SER A 345 4.33 0.37 18.93
C SER A 345 4.08 -0.80 17.97
N THR A 346 3.67 -0.54 16.73
CA THR A 346 3.45 -1.59 15.72
C THR A 346 3.45 -1.08 14.26
N THR A 347 3.81 -1.94 13.32
CA THR A 347 3.58 -1.67 11.88
C THR A 347 2.14 -2.03 11.53
N ALA A 348 1.19 -1.18 11.92
CA ALA A 348 -0.25 -1.51 11.93
C ALA A 348 -0.82 -1.92 10.55
N MET A 349 -0.53 -1.18 9.48
CA MET A 349 -1.13 -1.46 8.15
C MET A 349 -0.63 -2.75 7.50
N THR A 350 0.50 -3.32 7.96
CA THR A 350 1.05 -4.58 7.43
C THR A 350 0.56 -5.80 8.20
N GLY A 351 -0.50 -5.66 9.00
CA GLY A 351 -1.01 -6.72 9.87
C GLY A 351 -0.31 -6.77 11.22
N PHE A 352 0.05 -5.60 11.76
CA PHE A 352 0.68 -5.44 13.08
C PHE A 352 2.05 -6.09 13.23
N GLN A 353 2.86 -6.07 12.17
CA GLN A 353 4.22 -6.62 12.22
C GLN A 353 5.08 -5.89 13.25
N PRO A 354 5.95 -6.62 13.97
CA PRO A 354 6.88 -6.00 14.90
C PRO A 354 7.95 -5.19 14.16
N HIS A 355 8.51 -4.22 14.86
CA HIS A 355 9.61 -3.37 14.39
C HIS A 355 10.60 -3.15 15.55
N PRO A 356 11.72 -2.43 15.37
CA PRO A 356 12.73 -2.26 16.42
C PRO A 356 12.24 -1.64 17.75
N GLY A 357 11.05 -1.00 17.74
CA GLY A 357 10.39 -0.47 18.93
C GLY A 357 9.36 -1.42 19.56
N SER A 358 9.28 -2.68 19.12
CA SER A 358 8.28 -3.64 19.61
C SER A 358 8.80 -4.57 20.71
N GLY A 359 10.13 -4.71 20.86
CA GLY A 359 10.75 -5.65 21.82
C GLY A 359 10.64 -7.13 21.44
N VAL A 360 10.10 -7.43 20.25
CA VAL A 360 10.00 -8.79 19.69
C VAL A 360 10.36 -8.75 18.20
N ASN A 361 10.91 -9.83 17.65
CA ASN A 361 11.24 -9.94 16.23
C ASN A 361 10.07 -10.55 15.42
N ALA A 362 10.24 -10.65 14.09
CA ALA A 362 9.22 -11.20 13.19
C ALA A 362 8.90 -12.69 13.41
N LEU A 363 9.75 -13.43 14.12
CA LEU A 363 9.55 -14.83 14.50
C LEU A 363 8.83 -14.98 15.85
N GLY A 364 8.62 -13.87 16.57
CA GLY A 364 8.00 -13.85 17.89
C GLY A 364 9.00 -13.99 19.05
N ASP A 365 10.30 -14.04 18.79
CA ASP A 365 11.31 -14.08 19.85
C ASP A 365 11.49 -12.68 20.47
N GLU A 366 11.92 -12.65 21.73
CA GLU A 366 12.36 -11.43 22.39
C GLU A 366 13.51 -10.77 21.60
N ALA A 367 13.44 -9.46 21.42
CA ALA A 367 14.42 -8.69 20.68
C ALA A 367 14.77 -7.39 21.44
N PRO A 368 16.00 -6.86 21.27
CA PRO A 368 16.37 -5.59 21.89
C PRO A 368 15.40 -4.48 21.50
N TYR A 369 14.87 -3.79 22.52
CA TYR A 369 14.07 -2.58 22.31
C TYR A 369 14.99 -1.40 21.97
N ILE A 370 14.76 -0.78 20.82
CA ILE A 370 15.47 0.42 20.40
C ILE A 370 14.61 1.64 20.73
N SER A 371 15.11 2.59 21.54
CA SER A 371 14.37 3.80 21.91
C SER A 371 14.54 4.91 20.87
N ILE A 372 13.41 5.48 20.43
CA ILE A 372 13.37 6.64 19.54
C ILE A 372 14.06 7.84 20.20
N GLU A 373 13.79 8.08 21.49
CA GLU A 373 14.37 9.17 22.28
C GLU A 373 15.89 9.12 22.28
N ASN A 374 16.45 7.93 22.53
CA ASN A 374 17.88 7.75 22.62
C ASN A 374 18.54 7.99 21.26
N ILE A 375 17.90 7.55 20.18
CA ILE A 375 18.37 7.83 18.81
C ILE A 375 18.37 9.34 18.54
N VAL A 376 17.25 10.04 18.76
CA VAL A 376 17.17 11.47 18.43
C VAL A 376 18.10 12.31 19.30
N LYS A 377 18.32 11.93 20.56
CA LYS A 377 19.33 12.52 21.45
C LYS A 377 20.75 12.29 20.93
N ALA A 378 21.07 11.05 20.53
CA ALA A 378 22.39 10.69 20.00
C ALA A 378 22.72 11.42 18.69
N ILE A 379 21.71 11.68 17.85
CA ILE A 379 21.86 12.49 16.63
C ILE A 379 22.17 13.96 16.98
N GLY A 380 21.69 14.47 18.12
CA GLY A 380 22.01 15.81 18.62
C GLY A 380 20.82 16.74 18.82
N PHE A 381 19.57 16.24 18.72
CA PHE A 381 18.38 17.06 19.01
C PHE A 381 18.28 17.35 20.51
N ARG A 382 17.98 18.61 20.85
CA ARG A 382 17.85 19.06 22.25
C ARG A 382 16.39 19.24 22.68
N ASN A 383 15.55 19.72 21.78
CA ASN A 383 14.13 19.94 22.05
C ASN A 383 13.34 18.68 21.72
N ILE A 384 13.14 17.83 22.72
CA ILE A 384 12.47 16.53 22.58
C ILE A 384 11.37 16.45 23.64
N SER A 385 10.14 16.20 23.20
CA SER A 385 8.99 15.98 24.08
C SER A 385 8.35 14.63 23.77
N ILE A 386 8.06 13.85 24.81
CA ILE A 386 7.30 12.60 24.72
C ILE A 386 5.92 12.89 25.28
N ILE A 387 4.89 12.69 24.47
CA ILE A 387 3.55 13.17 24.77
C ILE A 387 2.54 12.08 24.45
N ASP A 388 1.52 11.97 25.29
CA ASP A 388 0.36 11.15 25.00
C ASP A 388 -0.66 11.96 24.18
N PRO A 389 -0.98 11.57 22.93
CA PRO A 389 -1.93 12.33 22.11
C PRO A 389 -3.36 12.36 22.66
N PHE A 390 -3.72 11.51 23.64
CA PHE A 390 -5.01 11.62 24.30
C PHE A 390 -5.04 12.69 25.40
N ASN A 391 -3.91 13.25 25.82
CA ASN A 391 -3.88 14.44 26.67
C ASN A 391 -4.00 15.67 25.77
N VAL A 392 -5.21 15.94 25.25
CA VAL A 392 -5.40 16.83 24.09
C VAL A 392 -4.87 18.24 24.33
N GLU A 393 -5.09 18.81 25.51
CA GLU A 393 -4.65 20.17 25.85
C GLU A 393 -3.12 20.28 25.90
N GLU A 394 -2.47 19.41 26.67
CA GLU A 394 -1.01 19.32 26.78
C GLU A 394 -0.35 19.09 25.41
N ALA A 395 -0.88 18.14 24.65
CA ALA A 395 -0.39 17.80 23.32
C ALA A 395 -0.55 18.96 22.33
N THR A 396 -1.68 19.66 22.36
CA THR A 396 -1.90 20.84 21.52
C THR A 396 -0.93 21.97 21.88
N GLU A 397 -0.72 22.22 23.16
CA GLU A 397 0.21 23.25 23.63
C GLU A 397 1.65 22.94 23.22
N ALA A 398 2.08 21.68 23.34
CA ALA A 398 3.41 21.26 22.93
C ALA A 398 3.64 21.42 21.42
N VAL A 399 2.65 21.09 20.58
CA VAL A 399 2.74 21.35 19.14
C VAL A 399 2.82 22.84 18.87
N TYR A 400 1.95 23.64 19.50
CA TYR A 400 1.93 25.08 19.32
C TYR A 400 3.29 25.71 19.64
N LYS A 401 3.86 25.40 20.82
CA LYS A 401 5.20 25.86 21.21
C LYS A 401 6.28 25.43 20.21
N ALA A 402 6.25 24.19 19.75
CA ALA A 402 7.24 23.66 18.82
C ALA A 402 7.20 24.43 17.48
N ILE A 403 6.02 24.60 16.88
CA ILE A 403 5.88 25.25 15.57
C ILE A 403 6.19 26.76 15.63
N THR A 404 6.01 27.41 16.78
CA THR A 404 6.31 28.85 16.97
C THR A 404 7.72 29.13 17.47
N SER A 405 8.48 28.11 17.93
CA SER A 405 9.81 28.30 18.52
C SER A 405 10.87 28.82 17.54
N GLY A 406 10.71 28.54 16.24
CA GLY A 406 11.77 28.79 15.25
C GLY A 406 12.97 27.85 15.35
N GLU A 407 12.88 26.79 16.17
CA GLU A 407 13.89 25.78 16.37
C GLU A 407 13.49 24.43 15.76
N ASN A 408 14.44 23.50 15.71
CA ASN A 408 14.21 22.12 15.34
C ASN A 408 13.69 21.36 16.57
N ASN A 409 12.50 20.77 16.45
CA ASN A 409 11.81 20.12 17.56
C ASN A 409 11.46 18.67 17.20
N ILE A 410 11.56 17.77 18.18
CA ILE A 410 11.06 16.40 18.09
C ILE A 410 9.89 16.24 19.06
N LEU A 411 8.73 15.85 18.55
CA LEU A 411 7.56 15.48 19.34
C LEU A 411 7.25 14.00 19.11
N ILE A 412 7.43 13.18 20.14
CA ILE A 412 7.12 11.75 20.11
C ILE A 412 5.72 11.57 20.71
N PHE A 413 4.72 11.37 19.85
CA PHE A 413 3.37 11.02 20.26
C PHE A 413 3.28 9.52 20.53
N ARG A 414 3.42 9.13 21.79
CA ARG A 414 3.44 7.73 22.20
C ARG A 414 2.09 7.30 22.75
N ARG A 415 1.43 6.38 22.04
CA ARG A 415 0.26 5.65 22.53
C ARG A 415 0.05 4.41 21.68
N LYS A 416 0.00 3.24 22.32
CA LYS A 416 -0.23 1.95 21.67
C LYS A 416 -1.45 1.97 20.74
N CYS A 417 -1.33 1.27 19.61
CA CYS A 417 -2.44 1.10 18.66
C CYS A 417 -3.71 0.58 19.36
N MET A 418 -4.82 1.30 19.18
CA MET A 418 -6.07 0.98 19.88
C MET A 418 -6.61 -0.41 19.55
N MET A 419 -6.38 -0.90 18.32
CA MET A 419 -6.81 -2.24 17.93
C MET A 419 -6.04 -3.33 18.71
N LEU A 420 -4.74 -3.12 18.97
CA LEU A 420 -3.96 -4.03 19.82
C LEU A 420 -4.39 -3.93 21.28
N THR A 421 -4.57 -2.72 21.80
CA THR A 421 -5.06 -2.50 23.16
C THR A 421 -6.39 -3.19 23.41
N VAL A 422 -7.36 -3.03 22.49
CA VAL A 422 -8.68 -3.67 22.57
C VAL A 422 -8.56 -5.18 22.52
N ARG A 423 -7.74 -5.73 21.61
CA ARG A 423 -7.50 -7.17 21.52
C ARG A 423 -6.94 -7.74 22.83
N GLU A 424 -5.92 -7.10 23.40
CA GLU A 424 -5.31 -7.53 24.66
C GLU A 424 -6.27 -7.43 25.84
N MET A 425 -7.13 -6.40 25.87
CA MET A 425 -8.18 -6.28 26.87
C MET A 425 -9.20 -7.42 26.75
N MET A 426 -9.64 -7.74 25.53
CA MET A 426 -10.55 -8.85 25.27
C MET A 426 -9.94 -10.20 25.68
N GLU A 427 -8.69 -10.44 25.33
CA GLU A 427 -7.94 -11.65 25.74
C GLU A 427 -7.83 -11.76 27.27
N LYS A 428 -7.76 -10.64 27.99
CA LYS A 428 -7.76 -10.57 29.47
C LYS A 428 -9.15 -10.52 30.11
N GLY A 429 -10.24 -10.57 29.32
CA GLY A 429 -11.61 -10.46 29.82
C GLY A 429 -11.96 -9.08 30.42
N LEU A 430 -11.20 -8.03 30.10
CA LEU A 430 -11.44 -6.67 30.58
C LEU A 430 -12.51 -5.97 29.76
N LYS A 431 -13.40 -5.23 30.43
CA LYS A 431 -14.43 -4.42 29.76
C LYS A 431 -13.85 -3.12 29.24
N ILE A 432 -14.30 -2.74 28.04
CA ILE A 432 -13.96 -1.46 27.41
C ILE A 432 -14.96 -0.41 27.85
N ASN A 433 -14.48 0.69 28.43
CA ASN A 433 -15.33 1.81 28.82
C ASN A 433 -15.88 2.52 27.57
N LYS A 434 -17.16 2.31 27.27
CA LYS A 434 -17.84 2.97 26.16
C LYS A 434 -18.23 4.40 26.56
N TYR A 435 -18.56 5.23 25.58
CA TYR A 435 -19.01 6.60 25.79
C TYR A 435 -20.38 6.80 25.14
N THR A 436 -21.18 7.69 25.71
CA THR A 436 -22.51 8.09 25.22
C THR A 436 -22.70 9.61 25.32
N ILE A 437 -23.80 10.13 24.77
CA ILE A 437 -24.10 11.55 24.71
C ILE A 437 -25.34 11.87 25.56
N ASP A 438 -25.18 12.79 26.51
CA ASP A 438 -26.26 13.51 27.18
C ASP A 438 -26.90 14.49 26.19
N HIS A 439 -28.09 14.13 25.68
CA HIS A 439 -28.79 14.92 24.68
C HIS A 439 -29.35 16.25 25.21
N ASP A 440 -29.49 16.42 26.53
CA ASP A 440 -29.96 17.67 27.13
C ASP A 440 -28.85 18.73 27.15
N LYS A 441 -27.60 18.29 27.36
CA LYS A 441 -26.41 19.14 27.24
C LYS A 441 -25.96 19.33 25.79
N CYS A 442 -26.16 18.31 24.94
CA CYS A 442 -25.71 18.35 23.56
C CYS A 442 -26.37 19.51 22.78
N ARG A 443 -25.56 20.20 21.97
CA ARG A 443 -25.99 21.33 21.12
C ARG A 443 -25.93 21.00 19.63
N SER A 444 -25.83 19.73 19.25
CA SER A 444 -25.76 19.31 17.84
C SER A 444 -27.00 19.73 17.04
N LYS A 445 -28.18 19.69 17.66
CA LYS A 445 -29.46 20.15 17.08
C LYS A 445 -29.47 21.66 16.75
N ARG A 446 -28.63 22.46 17.41
CA ARG A 446 -28.57 23.92 17.19
C ARG A 446 -27.55 24.28 16.12
N SER A 447 -26.34 23.72 16.19
CA SER A 447 -25.28 23.92 15.18
C SER A 447 -23.95 23.25 15.52
N CYS A 448 -23.73 22.77 16.75
CA CYS A 448 -22.41 22.26 17.16
C CYS A 448 -22.03 21.00 16.36
N LYS A 449 -20.85 21.01 15.71
CA LYS A 449 -20.31 19.87 14.95
C LYS A 449 -18.88 19.48 15.37
N LEU A 450 -18.39 19.98 16.50
CA LEU A 450 -16.97 19.83 16.88
C LEU A 450 -16.51 18.37 17.05
N CYS A 451 -17.33 17.49 17.67
CA CYS A 451 -16.99 16.07 17.76
C CYS A 451 -17.09 15.33 16.42
N LEU A 452 -17.87 15.85 15.46
CA LEU A 452 -17.90 15.37 14.08
C LEU A 452 -16.68 15.85 13.28
N GLU A 453 -16.13 17.04 13.59
CA GLU A 453 -14.83 17.47 13.03
C GLU A 453 -13.67 16.58 13.50
N PHE A 454 -13.72 16.07 14.74
CA PHE A 454 -12.78 15.03 15.19
C PHE A 454 -12.92 13.72 14.42
N ASN A 455 -14.13 13.50 13.89
CA ASN A 455 -14.41 12.54 12.84
C ASN A 455 -14.03 11.11 13.26
N CYS A 456 -14.59 10.64 14.39
CA CYS A 456 -14.45 9.25 14.83
C CYS A 456 -15.55 8.39 14.16
N PRO A 457 -15.25 7.20 13.60
CA PRO A 457 -16.24 6.34 12.95
C PRO A 457 -17.34 5.88 13.88
N ALA A 458 -17.08 5.90 15.20
CA ALA A 458 -18.08 5.60 16.21
C ALA A 458 -19.01 6.80 16.49
N ILE A 459 -18.78 8.00 15.92
CA ILE A 459 -19.63 9.17 16.11
C ILE A 459 -20.34 9.44 14.79
N TYR A 460 -21.67 9.47 14.82
CA TYR A 460 -22.48 9.75 13.63
C TYR A 460 -23.47 10.88 13.91
N SER A 461 -24.11 11.36 12.84
CA SER A 461 -25.20 12.32 12.96
C SER A 461 -26.35 11.94 12.05
N MET A 462 -27.55 11.94 12.60
CA MET A 462 -28.81 11.69 11.91
C MET A 462 -29.76 12.83 12.24
N ASP A 463 -30.33 13.48 11.22
CA ASP A 463 -31.27 14.61 11.37
C ASP A 463 -30.77 15.73 12.32
N GLY A 464 -29.47 16.01 12.27
CA GLY A 464 -28.81 17.02 13.11
C GLY A 464 -28.55 16.60 14.56
N VAL A 465 -29.03 15.42 14.98
CA VAL A 465 -28.68 14.81 16.27
C VAL A 465 -27.37 14.06 16.11
N THR A 466 -26.42 14.27 17.02
CA THR A 466 -25.16 13.54 17.07
C THR A 466 -25.25 12.48 18.17
N ASP A 467 -24.73 11.28 17.89
CA ASP A 467 -24.70 10.16 18.83
C ASP A 467 -23.43 9.29 18.62
N ILE A 468 -23.20 8.35 19.53
CA ILE A 468 -22.06 7.43 19.53
C ILE A 468 -22.56 5.98 19.37
N ASP A 469 -22.10 5.32 18.31
CA ASP A 469 -22.24 3.88 18.15
C ASP A 469 -21.35 3.14 19.16
N GLN A 470 -22.00 2.57 20.17
CA GLN A 470 -21.35 1.85 21.27
C GLN A 470 -20.69 0.53 20.81
N THR A 471 -21.16 -0.05 19.70
CA THR A 471 -20.58 -1.27 19.13
C THR A 471 -19.18 -0.97 18.55
N LEU A 472 -19.02 0.19 17.92
CA LEU A 472 -17.75 0.66 17.35
C LEU A 472 -16.84 1.39 18.36
N CYS A 473 -17.40 1.98 19.40
CA CYS A 473 -16.64 2.80 20.33
C CYS A 473 -15.56 2.00 21.08
N ASN A 474 -14.29 2.33 20.90
CA ASN A 474 -13.19 1.66 21.61
C ASN A 474 -12.83 2.31 22.96
N GLY A 475 -13.49 3.41 23.36
CA GLY A 475 -13.31 3.96 24.70
C GLY A 475 -12.08 4.84 24.93
N CYS A 476 -11.56 5.50 23.89
CA CYS A 476 -10.38 6.37 24.04
C CYS A 476 -10.62 7.66 24.84
N GLY A 477 -11.88 8.08 25.02
CA GLY A 477 -12.25 9.28 25.79
C GLY A 477 -11.89 10.64 25.19
N VAL A 478 -11.18 10.69 24.05
CA VAL A 478 -10.79 11.96 23.39
C VAL A 478 -12.01 12.81 23.03
N CYS A 479 -13.11 12.18 22.59
CA CYS A 479 -14.34 12.88 22.25
C CYS A 479 -14.98 13.61 23.45
N ALA A 480 -14.82 13.09 24.66
CA ALA A 480 -15.29 13.75 25.88
C ALA A 480 -14.48 15.01 26.19
N GLN A 481 -13.15 14.95 26.04
CA GLN A 481 -12.25 16.09 26.29
C GLN A 481 -12.49 17.26 25.32
N ILE A 482 -12.85 16.96 24.07
CA ILE A 482 -13.09 18.01 23.06
C ILE A 482 -14.50 18.62 23.15
N CYS A 483 -15.43 18.03 23.91
CA CYS A 483 -16.81 18.51 23.98
C CYS A 483 -16.93 19.73 24.91
N PRO A 484 -17.19 20.95 24.40
CA PRO A 484 -17.24 22.15 25.24
C PRO A 484 -18.46 22.19 26.16
N PHE A 485 -19.49 21.39 25.86
CA PHE A 485 -20.72 21.30 26.66
C PHE A 485 -20.70 20.14 27.66
N GLN A 486 -19.59 19.39 27.74
CA GLN A 486 -19.46 18.21 28.60
C GLN A 486 -20.63 17.23 28.42
N ALA A 487 -21.12 17.12 27.18
CA ALA A 487 -22.24 16.26 26.85
C ALA A 487 -21.83 14.80 26.66
N ILE A 488 -20.54 14.51 26.46
CA ILE A 488 -20.04 13.15 26.22
C ILE A 488 -19.40 12.61 27.50
N HIS A 489 -19.92 11.50 28.01
CA HIS A 489 -19.49 10.87 29.28
C HIS A 489 -19.38 9.35 29.10
N LYS A 490 -18.76 8.66 30.06
CA LYS A 490 -18.65 7.20 29.99
C LYS A 490 -20.03 6.59 30.18
N LEU A 491 -20.28 5.48 29.51
CA LEU A 491 -21.54 4.76 29.65
C LEU A 491 -21.66 4.21 31.08
N GLY A 492 -22.66 4.69 31.83
CA GLY A 492 -22.93 4.29 33.21
C GLY A 492 -22.45 5.28 34.28
N ASP A 493 -21.72 6.34 33.88
CA ASP A 493 -21.61 7.59 34.66
C ASP A 493 -22.91 8.39 34.51
#